data_AF-A0A931ZF25-F1
#
_entry.id   AF-A0A931ZF25-F1
#
_cell.length_a   1.000
_cell.length_b   1.000
_cell.length_c   1.000
_cell.angle_alpha   90.00
_cell.angle_beta   90.00
_cell.angle_gamma   90.00
#
_symmetry.space_group_name_H-M   'P 1'
#
loop_
_entity.id
_entity.type
_entity.pdbx_description
1 polymer ?
#
loop_
_entity_poly.entity_id
_entity_poly.type
_entity_poly.pdbx_seq_one_letter_code
_entity_poly.pdbx_strand_id
1 'polypeptide(L)'
;MTLSPKYGLWLAIGGSLTLLFVAVFFGIVPILAQIQNARETYIVQASEILLRARRTASFREFDKELGKLAGDIASVEGALLDRNAVLEFILDLERLAFETGNRKDIAVVDEGTRPQKAGTPSLLFRVNLFGTFPKVLAFLSRLEHAPFLNTVEELAIARLAESGDIQATLSVRVFLKP
;
A
#
# COMPACT_ATOMS: atom_id res chain seq x y z
N MET A 1 26.89 87.86 -25.62
CA MET A 1 26.00 87.15 -26.58
C MET A 1 24.61 87.07 -25.97
N THR A 2 23.71 87.96 -26.35
CA THR A 2 22.32 87.99 -25.86
C THR A 2 21.47 87.05 -26.70
N LEU A 3 21.06 85.91 -26.13
CA LEU A 3 20.15 84.99 -26.81
C LEU A 3 18.82 85.69 -27.08
N SER A 4 18.34 85.59 -28.32
CA SER A 4 17.04 86.16 -28.74
C SER A 4 15.89 85.55 -27.91
N PRO A 5 14.93 86.36 -27.43
CA PRO A 5 13.92 85.96 -26.43
C PRO A 5 13.06 84.75 -26.83
N LYS A 6 12.93 84.47 -28.13
CA LYS A 6 12.19 83.31 -28.64
C LYS A 6 12.90 81.98 -28.34
N TYR A 7 14.23 81.94 -28.36
CA TYR A 7 15.00 80.71 -28.10
C TYR A 7 15.07 80.37 -26.60
N GLY A 8 15.07 81.38 -25.73
CA GLY A 8 14.98 81.18 -24.28
C GLY A 8 13.66 80.51 -23.85
N LEU A 9 12.55 80.87 -24.50
CA LEU A 9 11.23 80.27 -24.23
C LEU A 9 11.18 78.79 -24.66
N TRP A 10 11.70 78.45 -25.84
CA TRP A 10 11.77 77.06 -26.31
C TRP A 10 12.70 76.19 -25.45
N LEU A 11 13.82 76.73 -24.98
CA LEU A 11 14.71 76.05 -24.03
C LEU A 11 14.02 75.80 -22.68
N ALA A 12 13.27 76.77 -22.17
CA ALA A 12 12.52 76.61 -20.92
C ALA A 12 11.39 75.56 -21.04
N ILE A 13 10.63 75.58 -22.15
CA ILE A 13 9.57 74.60 -22.41
C ILE A 13 10.16 73.20 -22.60
N GLY A 14 11.22 73.06 -23.40
CA GLY A 14 11.90 71.79 -23.61
C GLY A 14 12.52 71.23 -22.33
N GLY A 15 13.13 72.09 -21.52
CA GLY A 15 13.68 71.71 -20.21
C GLY A 15 12.59 71.22 -19.25
N SER A 16 11.47 71.95 -19.16
CA SER A 16 10.35 71.55 -18.30
C SER A 16 9.70 70.24 -18.73
N LEU A 17 9.55 70.01 -20.04
CA LEU A 17 8.98 68.78 -20.58
C LEU A 17 9.91 67.58 -20.33
N THR A 18 11.22 67.78 -20.48
CA THR A 18 12.22 66.75 -20.21
C THR A 18 12.28 66.39 -18.74
N LEU A 19 12.22 67.37 -17.84
CA LEU A 19 12.18 67.15 -16.40
C LEU A 19 10.95 66.33 -15.99
N LEU A 20 9.78 66.63 -16.57
CA LEU A 20 8.54 65.91 -16.32
C LEU A 20 8.61 64.46 -16.85
N PHE A 21 9.22 64.25 -18.02
CA PHE A 21 9.45 62.92 -18.56
C PHE A 21 10.35 62.06 -17.66
N VAL A 22 11.46 62.64 -17.17
CA VAL A 22 12.37 61.95 -16.23
C VAL A 22 11.67 61.61 -14.92
N ALA A 23 10.87 62.53 -14.37
CA ALA A 23 10.12 62.30 -13.13
C ALA A 23 9.10 61.16 -13.27
N VAL A 24 8.38 61.09 -14.40
CA VAL A 24 7.42 60.00 -14.67
C VAL A 24 8.16 58.67 -14.88
N PHE A 25 9.23 58.67 -15.66
CA PHE A 25 9.98 57.47 -16.00
C PHE A 25 10.70 56.87 -14.78
N PHE A 26 11.31 57.70 -13.91
CA PHE A 26 11.99 57.22 -12.70
C PHE A 26 11.08 57.10 -11.48
N GLY A 27 9.90 57.73 -11.48
CA GLY A 27 8.95 57.64 -10.36
C GLY A 27 7.95 56.51 -10.54
N ILE A 28 7.19 56.52 -11.64
CA ILE A 28 5.99 55.68 -11.79
C ILE A 28 6.35 54.29 -12.33
N VAL A 29 7.24 54.20 -13.31
CA VAL A 29 7.64 52.92 -13.92
C VAL A 29 8.24 51.93 -12.91
N PRO A 30 9.19 52.30 -12.03
CA PRO A 30 9.73 51.33 -11.07
C PRO A 30 8.70 50.87 -10.04
N ILE A 31 7.74 51.74 -9.66
CA ILE A 31 6.66 51.37 -8.74
C ILE A 31 5.75 50.32 -9.38
N LEU A 32 5.36 50.50 -10.65
CA LEU A 32 4.54 49.52 -11.38
C LEU A 32 5.28 48.19 -11.56
N ALA A 33 6.60 48.22 -11.82
CA ALA A 33 7.42 47.02 -11.92
C ALA A 33 7.51 46.27 -10.58
N GLN A 34 7.64 46.97 -9.46
CA GLN A 34 7.64 46.36 -8.13
C GLN A 34 6.30 45.68 -7.79
N ILE A 35 5.18 46.29 -8.19
CA ILE A 35 3.84 45.72 -7.98
C ILE A 35 3.64 44.43 -8.79
N GLN A 36 4.11 44.40 -10.04
CA GLN A 36 4.03 43.19 -10.87
C GLN A 36 4.89 42.04 -10.31
N ASN A 37 6.14 42.34 -9.91
CA ASN A 37 7.03 41.34 -9.30
C ASN A 37 6.48 40.82 -7.97
N ALA A 38 5.87 41.69 -7.14
CA ALA A 38 5.23 41.27 -5.91
C ALA A 38 4.08 40.28 -6.20
N ARG A 39 3.23 40.59 -7.18
CA ARG A 39 2.09 39.74 -7.56
C ARG A 39 2.53 38.35 -8.03
N GLU A 40 3.56 38.26 -8.86
CA GLU A 40 4.11 36.97 -9.31
C GLU A 40 4.67 36.17 -8.12
N THR A 41 5.39 36.85 -7.22
CA THR A 41 5.95 36.21 -6.03
C THR A 41 4.85 35.67 -5.10
N TYR A 42 3.75 36.40 -4.92
CA TYR A 42 2.60 35.94 -4.12
C TYR A 42 1.89 34.73 -4.74
N ILE A 43 1.73 34.69 -6.07
CA ILE A 43 1.10 33.56 -6.78
C ILE A 43 1.98 32.30 -6.67
N VAL A 44 3.29 32.45 -6.82
CA VAL A 44 4.24 31.33 -6.66
C VAL A 44 4.22 30.80 -5.23
N GLN A 45 4.30 31.66 -4.22
CA GLN A 45 4.25 31.23 -2.82
C GLN A 45 2.92 30.56 -2.44
N ALA A 46 1.78 31.08 -2.91
CA ALA A 46 0.47 30.46 -2.68
C ALA A 46 0.37 29.07 -3.31
N SER A 47 0.90 28.89 -4.53
CA SER A 47 0.92 27.59 -5.20
C SER A 47 1.84 26.59 -4.49
N GLU A 48 2.99 27.03 -3.96
CA GLU A 48 3.85 26.19 -3.12
C GLU A 48 3.17 25.77 -1.81
N ILE A 49 2.44 26.67 -1.14
CA ILE A 49 1.69 26.36 0.09
C ILE A 49 0.60 25.34 -0.20
N LEU A 50 -0.14 25.49 -1.31
CA LEU A 50 -1.16 24.52 -1.74
C LEU A 50 -0.56 23.16 -2.10
N LEU A 51 0.61 23.14 -2.76
CA LEU A 51 1.32 21.91 -3.09
C LEU A 51 1.81 21.19 -1.82
N ARG A 52 2.32 21.94 -0.83
CA ARG A 52 2.74 21.42 0.48
C ARG A 52 1.53 20.91 1.27
N ALA A 53 0.44 21.66 1.34
CA ALA A 53 -0.79 21.25 2.01
C ALA A 53 -1.37 19.97 1.39
N ARG A 54 -1.34 19.84 0.06
CA ARG A 54 -1.76 18.62 -0.64
C ARG A 54 -0.86 17.44 -0.32
N ARG A 55 0.47 17.63 -0.29
CA ARG A 55 1.42 16.59 0.16
C ARG A 55 1.14 16.17 1.61
N THR A 56 0.93 17.10 2.53
CA THR A 56 0.64 16.79 3.94
C THR A 56 -0.69 16.05 4.11
N ALA A 57 -1.71 16.38 3.32
CA ALA A 57 -2.97 15.66 3.29
C ALA A 57 -2.78 14.21 2.82
N SER A 58 -2.03 14.00 1.72
CA SER A 58 -1.69 12.65 1.23
C SER A 58 -0.86 11.85 2.23
N PHE A 59 0.08 12.49 2.95
CA PHE A 59 0.84 11.82 4.02
C PHE A 59 -0.06 11.40 5.18
N ARG A 60 -1.01 12.25 5.59
CA ARG A 60 -1.96 11.92 6.67
C ARG A 60 -2.92 10.79 6.27
N GLU A 61 -3.29 10.72 5.00
CA GLU A 61 -4.10 9.63 4.45
C GLU A 61 -3.29 8.32 4.42
N PHE A 62 -2.03 8.39 4.00
CA PHE A 62 -1.08 7.27 4.04
C PHE A 62 -0.81 6.77 5.46
N ASP A 63 -0.60 7.66 6.44
CA ASP A 63 -0.44 7.29 7.86
C ASP A 63 -1.70 6.62 8.42
N LYS A 64 -2.89 7.03 7.97
CA LYS A 64 -4.15 6.41 8.37
C LYS A 64 -4.35 5.04 7.74
N GLU A 65 -3.95 4.87 6.48
CA GLU A 65 -3.93 3.55 5.82
C GLU A 65 -2.90 2.62 6.45
N LEU A 66 -1.70 3.11 6.75
CA LEU A 66 -0.67 2.37 7.48
C LEU A 66 -1.12 2.00 8.89
N GLY A 67 -1.83 2.89 9.61
CA GLY A 67 -2.39 2.60 10.92
C GLY A 67 -3.46 1.51 10.89
N LYS A 68 -4.28 1.47 9.83
CA LYS A 68 -5.22 0.37 9.58
C LYS A 68 -4.47 -0.93 9.27
N LEU A 69 -3.48 -0.86 8.38
CA LEU A 69 -2.62 -1.99 8.06
C LEU A 69 -1.88 -2.51 9.30
N ALA A 70 -1.44 -1.65 10.22
CA ALA A 70 -0.76 -2.05 11.44
C ALA A 70 -1.66 -2.86 12.40
N GLY A 71 -2.95 -2.51 12.49
CA GLY A 71 -3.94 -3.31 13.22
C GLY A 71 -4.19 -4.67 12.57
N ASP A 72 -4.21 -4.70 11.23
CA ASP A 72 -4.35 -5.92 10.46
C ASP A 72 -3.07 -6.79 10.54
N ILE A 73 -1.88 -6.18 10.59
CA ILE A 73 -0.58 -6.86 10.73
C ILE A 73 -0.50 -7.63 12.05
N ALA A 74 -0.95 -7.04 13.17
CA ALA A 74 -0.99 -7.77 14.44
C ALA A 74 -1.92 -9.00 14.40
N SER A 75 -3.03 -8.90 13.65
CA SER A 75 -3.95 -10.01 13.43
C SER A 75 -3.35 -11.09 12.52
N VAL A 76 -2.58 -10.68 11.50
CA VAL A 76 -1.85 -11.59 10.60
C VAL A 76 -0.69 -12.29 11.32
N GLU A 77 0.09 -11.57 12.15
CA GLU A 77 1.17 -12.15 12.95
C GLU A 77 0.67 -13.18 13.97
N GLY A 78 -0.53 -12.97 14.53
CA GLY A 78 -1.18 -13.93 15.41
C GLY A 78 -1.63 -15.22 14.71
N ALA A 79 -1.93 -15.15 13.41
CA ALA A 79 -2.33 -16.30 12.60
C ALA A 79 -1.12 -17.10 12.04
N LEU A 80 0.10 -16.55 12.10
CA LEU A 80 1.31 -17.26 11.71
C LEU A 80 1.69 -18.30 12.76
N LEU A 81 2.06 -19.49 12.29
CA LEU A 81 2.39 -20.61 13.17
C LEU A 81 3.83 -20.48 13.71
N ASP A 82 4.02 -20.73 15.01
CA ASP A 82 5.35 -20.85 15.59
C ASP A 82 6.01 -22.17 15.13
N ARG A 83 7.32 -22.17 14.87
CA ARG A 83 8.06 -23.40 14.48
C ARG A 83 7.91 -24.53 15.51
N ASN A 84 7.71 -24.20 16.78
CA ASN A 84 7.51 -25.17 17.85
C ASN A 84 6.06 -25.69 17.93
N ALA A 85 5.11 -25.01 17.29
CA ALA A 85 3.68 -25.34 17.27
C ALA A 85 3.26 -26.19 16.06
N VAL A 86 4.22 -26.64 15.24
CA VAL A 86 3.98 -27.51 14.07
C VAL A 86 3.28 -28.80 14.46
N LEU A 87 3.65 -29.38 15.60
CA LEU A 87 2.99 -30.56 16.14
C LEU A 87 1.53 -30.29 16.50
N GLU A 88 1.24 -29.13 17.09
CA GLU A 88 -0.14 -28.73 17.44
C GLU A 88 -1.00 -28.58 16.18
N PHE A 89 -0.46 -28.00 15.12
CA PHE A 89 -1.13 -27.91 13.83
C PHE A 89 -1.49 -29.29 13.25
N ILE A 90 -0.56 -30.25 13.30
CA ILE A 90 -0.83 -31.63 12.85
C ILE A 90 -1.95 -32.24 13.70
N LEU A 91 -1.89 -32.10 15.02
CA LEU A 91 -2.92 -32.60 15.94
C LEU A 91 -4.30 -31.97 15.66
N ASP A 92 -4.34 -30.69 15.30
CA ASP A 92 -5.57 -30.01 14.93
C ASP A 92 -6.13 -30.52 13.59
N LEU A 93 -5.27 -30.78 12.59
CA LEU A 93 -5.70 -31.44 11.34
C LEU A 93 -6.25 -32.85 11.60
N GLU A 94 -5.61 -33.61 12.49
CA GLU A 94 -6.08 -34.95 12.85
C GLU A 94 -7.42 -34.92 13.59
N ARG A 95 -7.58 -33.97 14.52
CA ARG A 95 -8.84 -33.74 15.23
C ARG A 95 -9.93 -33.31 14.25
N LEU A 96 -9.61 -32.41 13.33
CA LEU A 96 -10.54 -31.95 12.30
C LEU A 96 -11.02 -33.09 11.41
N ALA A 97 -10.12 -33.96 10.99
CA ALA A 97 -10.46 -35.15 10.20
C ALA A 97 -11.36 -36.10 11.00
N PHE A 98 -11.06 -36.32 12.28
CA PHE A 98 -11.87 -37.16 13.16
C PHE A 98 -13.28 -36.59 13.36
N GLU A 99 -13.41 -35.30 13.69
CA GLU A 99 -14.70 -34.63 13.93
C GLU A 99 -15.60 -34.60 12.70
N THR A 100 -14.99 -34.54 11.52
CA THR A 100 -15.72 -34.58 10.23
C THR A 100 -15.98 -35.99 9.74
N GLY A 101 -15.55 -37.01 10.50
CA GLY A 101 -15.79 -38.42 10.21
C GLY A 101 -14.98 -38.96 9.03
N ASN A 102 -13.83 -38.33 8.73
CA ASN A 102 -12.88 -38.77 7.73
C ASN A 102 -11.79 -39.64 8.36
N ARG A 103 -11.38 -40.71 7.66
CA ARG A 103 -10.06 -41.31 7.93
C ARG A 103 -9.00 -40.44 7.28
N LYS A 104 -7.81 -40.38 7.87
CA LYS A 104 -6.74 -39.47 7.43
C LYS A 104 -5.38 -40.14 7.43
N ASP A 105 -4.54 -39.65 6.55
CA ASP A 105 -3.10 -39.89 6.50
C ASP A 105 -2.42 -38.56 6.17
N ILE A 106 -1.56 -38.07 7.06
CA ILE A 106 -0.96 -36.73 7.00
C ILE A 106 0.55 -36.89 6.94
N ALA A 107 1.16 -36.33 5.91
CA ALA A 107 2.61 -36.34 5.72
C ALA A 107 3.13 -34.91 5.56
N VAL A 108 4.29 -34.63 6.14
CA VAL A 108 5.05 -33.40 5.87
C VAL A 108 5.83 -33.61 4.58
N VAL A 109 5.59 -32.76 3.57
CA VAL A 109 6.25 -32.86 2.24
C VAL A 109 7.49 -31.98 2.18
N ASP A 110 7.47 -30.84 2.86
CA ASP A 110 8.60 -29.92 2.96
C ASP A 110 8.67 -29.31 4.36
N GLU A 111 9.80 -29.49 5.05
CA GLU A 111 10.08 -28.96 6.39
C GLU A 111 10.46 -27.47 6.38
N GLY A 112 10.37 -26.77 5.24
CA GLY A 112 10.49 -25.31 5.19
C GLY A 112 11.86 -24.79 5.63
N THR A 113 12.88 -25.65 5.68
CA THR A 113 14.25 -25.29 6.07
C THR A 113 15.01 -24.57 4.97
N ARG A 114 14.45 -24.47 3.76
CA ARG A 114 15.01 -23.67 2.67
C ARG A 114 14.13 -22.45 2.42
N PRO A 115 14.61 -21.22 2.65
CA PRO A 115 13.89 -20.06 2.19
C PRO A 115 13.76 -20.17 0.66
N GLN A 116 12.53 -20.37 0.17
CA GLN A 116 12.25 -20.03 -1.22
C GLN A 116 12.67 -18.58 -1.36
N LYS A 117 13.64 -18.33 -2.25
CA LYS A 117 14.28 -17.04 -2.48
C LYS A 117 13.20 -15.93 -2.47
N ALA A 118 13.09 -15.19 -1.35
CA ALA A 118 12.15 -14.10 -1.08
C ALA A 118 10.71 -14.42 -0.55
N GLY A 119 10.43 -15.59 0.02
CA GLY A 119 9.12 -15.92 0.62
C GLY A 119 9.10 -16.04 2.15
N THR A 120 7.95 -15.76 2.78
CA THR A 120 7.65 -16.07 4.20
C THR A 120 7.91 -17.56 4.46
N PRO A 121 8.61 -17.94 5.55
CA PRO A 121 8.85 -19.35 5.85
C PRO A 121 7.50 -20.08 5.95
N SER A 122 7.43 -21.28 5.39
CA SER A 122 6.20 -22.05 5.34
C SER A 122 6.50 -23.54 5.31
N LEU A 123 5.51 -24.34 5.72
CA LEU A 123 5.55 -25.80 5.68
C LEU A 123 4.45 -26.30 4.75
N LEU A 124 4.78 -27.33 3.98
CA LEU A 124 3.83 -27.97 3.08
C LEU A 124 3.46 -29.35 3.63
N PHE A 125 2.16 -29.54 3.85
CA PHE A 125 1.57 -30.79 4.28
C PHE A 125 0.80 -31.43 3.15
N ARG A 126 0.90 -32.76 3.04
CA ARG A 126 -0.01 -33.57 2.24
C ARG A 126 -0.99 -34.25 3.18
N VAL A 127 -2.27 -33.94 3.02
CA VAL A 127 -3.37 -34.51 3.80
C VAL A 127 -4.18 -35.40 2.86
N ASN A 128 -4.18 -36.69 3.11
CA ASN A 128 -5.03 -37.66 2.44
C ASN A 128 -6.26 -37.91 3.33
N LEU A 129 -7.46 -37.67 2.81
CA LEU A 129 -8.73 -37.93 3.48
C LEU A 129 -9.48 -39.06 2.77
N PHE A 130 -10.13 -39.92 3.54
CA PHE A 130 -10.95 -41.01 3.04
C PHE A 130 -12.33 -40.95 3.70
N GLY A 131 -13.37 -40.78 2.90
CA GLY A 131 -14.74 -40.66 3.38
C GLY A 131 -15.71 -40.34 2.24
N THR A 132 -16.93 -39.94 2.59
CA THR A 132 -17.91 -39.48 1.60
C THR A 132 -17.64 -38.03 1.22
N PHE A 133 -18.05 -37.63 0.01
CA PHE A 133 -17.86 -36.26 -0.48
C PHE A 133 -18.36 -35.16 0.50
N PRO A 134 -19.54 -35.28 1.13
CA PRO A 134 -19.99 -34.30 2.13
C PRO A 134 -19.07 -34.17 3.34
N LYS A 135 -18.46 -35.27 3.81
CA LYS A 135 -17.54 -35.26 4.96
C LYS A 135 -16.23 -34.59 4.61
N VAL A 136 -15.72 -34.80 3.40
CA VAL A 136 -14.52 -34.11 2.90
C VAL A 136 -14.78 -32.62 2.75
N LEU A 137 -15.94 -32.22 2.24
CA LEU A 137 -16.32 -30.81 2.17
C LEU A 137 -16.45 -30.17 3.56
N ALA A 138 -16.99 -30.90 4.54
CA ALA A 138 -17.05 -30.41 5.91
C ALA A 138 -15.65 -30.17 6.51
N PHE A 139 -14.68 -31.03 6.18
CA PHE A 139 -13.28 -30.81 6.56
C PHE A 139 -12.70 -29.56 5.92
N LEU A 140 -12.84 -29.41 4.61
CA LEU A 140 -12.36 -28.24 3.87
C LEU A 140 -12.93 -26.93 4.42
N SER A 141 -14.25 -26.91 4.65
CA SER A 141 -14.94 -25.73 5.19
C SER A 141 -14.41 -25.36 6.57
N ARG A 142 -14.15 -26.33 7.45
CA ARG A 142 -13.59 -26.02 8.78
C ARG A 142 -12.11 -25.67 8.74
N LEU A 143 -11.34 -26.24 7.81
CA LEU A 143 -9.93 -25.91 7.62
C LEU A 143 -9.74 -24.44 7.21
N GLU A 144 -10.64 -23.92 6.37
CA GLU A 144 -10.65 -22.52 5.94
C GLU A 144 -10.93 -21.54 7.10
N HIS A 145 -11.66 -21.98 8.13
CA HIS A 145 -11.97 -21.20 9.33
C HIS A 145 -11.02 -21.49 10.50
N ALA A 146 -9.95 -22.24 10.27
CA ALA A 146 -8.96 -22.56 11.30
C ALA A 146 -8.21 -21.29 11.75
N PRO A 147 -7.72 -21.22 13.00
CA PRO A 147 -7.02 -20.04 13.53
C PRO A 147 -5.61 -19.83 12.95
N PHE A 148 -5.23 -20.58 11.93
CA PHE A 148 -3.90 -20.56 11.31
C PHE A 148 -3.98 -20.02 9.90
N LEU A 149 -3.01 -19.21 9.51
CA LEU A 149 -2.86 -18.77 8.13
C LEU A 149 -2.41 -19.97 7.28
N ASN A 150 -3.37 -20.57 6.58
CA ASN A 150 -3.15 -21.71 5.72
C ASN A 150 -3.68 -21.45 4.30
N THR A 151 -3.21 -22.25 3.34
CA THR A 151 -3.68 -22.21 1.95
C THR A 151 -3.68 -23.63 1.40
N VAL A 152 -4.77 -24.01 0.74
CA VAL A 152 -4.84 -25.27 -0.01
C VAL A 152 -4.35 -25.00 -1.43
N GLU A 153 -3.20 -25.56 -1.79
CA GLU A 153 -2.56 -25.33 -3.10
C GLU A 153 -3.06 -26.30 -4.16
N GLU A 154 -3.39 -27.52 -3.76
CA GLU A 154 -3.83 -28.58 -4.64
C GLU A 154 -4.91 -29.42 -3.93
N LEU A 155 -5.95 -29.79 -4.67
CA LEU A 155 -6.99 -30.70 -4.25
C LEU A 155 -7.26 -31.69 -5.38
N ALA A 156 -6.93 -32.95 -5.15
CA ALA A 156 -7.25 -34.06 -6.04
C ALA A 156 -8.29 -34.96 -5.37
N ILE A 157 -9.40 -35.24 -6.08
CA ILE A 157 -10.45 -36.14 -5.59
C ILE A 157 -10.55 -37.34 -6.52
N ALA A 158 -10.38 -38.53 -5.96
CA ALA A 158 -10.54 -39.80 -6.65
C ALA A 158 -11.65 -40.62 -6.00
N ARG A 159 -12.43 -41.36 -6.80
CA ARG A 159 -13.42 -42.31 -6.29
C ARG A 159 -12.70 -43.63 -5.96
N LEU A 160 -12.93 -44.18 -4.76
CA LEU A 160 -12.27 -45.42 -4.32
C LEU A 160 -13.05 -46.69 -4.71
N ALA A 161 -14.38 -46.62 -4.84
CA ALA A 161 -15.23 -47.75 -5.23
C ALA A 161 -16.66 -47.30 -5.62
N GLU A 162 -17.53 -48.26 -5.97
CA GLU A 162 -18.97 -48.03 -6.16
C GLU A 162 -19.73 -47.69 -4.86
N SER A 163 -19.11 -47.83 -3.69
CA SER A 163 -19.70 -47.54 -2.36
C SER A 163 -19.98 -46.05 -2.11
N GLY A 164 -19.55 -45.15 -3.00
CA GLY A 164 -19.70 -43.71 -2.83
C GLY A 164 -18.59 -43.06 -1.99
N ASP A 165 -17.59 -43.82 -1.58
CA ASP A 165 -16.41 -43.30 -0.88
C ASP A 165 -15.40 -42.69 -1.87
N ILE A 166 -14.77 -41.60 -1.41
CA ILE A 166 -13.74 -40.86 -2.13
C ILE A 166 -12.45 -40.78 -1.32
N GLN A 167 -11.35 -40.66 -2.05
CA GLN A 167 -10.07 -40.19 -1.54
C GLN A 167 -9.91 -38.73 -1.97
N ALA A 168 -9.63 -37.85 -1.03
CA ALA A 168 -9.24 -36.48 -1.31
C ALA A 168 -7.80 -36.26 -0.84
N THR A 169 -6.94 -35.84 -1.75
CA THR A 169 -5.55 -35.50 -1.48
C THR A 169 -5.41 -33.99 -1.54
N LEU A 170 -4.96 -33.40 -0.44
CA LEU A 170 -4.79 -31.96 -0.29
C LEU A 170 -3.32 -31.61 -0.05
N SER A 171 -2.85 -30.57 -0.71
CA SER A 171 -1.57 -29.92 -0.40
C SER A 171 -1.88 -28.65 0.39
N VAL A 172 -1.64 -28.67 1.70
CA VAL A 172 -1.93 -27.57 2.62
C VAL A 172 -0.62 -26.89 3.02
N ARG A 173 -0.46 -25.64 2.64
CA ARG A 173 0.65 -24.79 3.09
C ARG A 173 0.23 -24.01 4.33
N VAL A 174 1.07 -24.02 5.35
CA VAL A 174 0.92 -23.16 6.54
C VAL A 174 2.12 -22.22 6.64
N PHE A 175 1.87 -20.97 6.98
CA PHE A 175 2.91 -19.95 7.07
C PHE A 175 3.45 -19.88 8.50
N LEU A 176 4.77 -19.84 8.60
CA LEU A 176 5.50 -19.76 9.84
C LEU A 176 5.84 -18.31 10.16
N LYS A 177 6.03 -18.01 11.44
CA LYS A 177 6.69 -16.77 11.85
C LYS A 177 8.15 -16.76 11.34
N PRO A 178 8.66 -15.59 10.90
CA PRO A 178 10.04 -15.42 10.44
C PRO A 178 11.07 -15.88 11.47
#